data_AF-A0A651EUI5-F1
#
_entry.id   AF-A0A651EUI5-F1
#
_cell.length_a   1.000
_cell.length_b   1.000
_cell.length_c   1.000
_cell.angle_alpha   90.00
_cell.angle_beta   90.00
_cell.angle_gamma   90.00
#
_symmetry.space_group_name_H-M   'P 1'
#
loop_
_entity.id
_entity.type
_entity.pdbx_description
1 polymer ?
#
loop_
_entity_poly.entity_id
_entity_poly.type
_entity_poly.pdbx_seq_one_letter_code
_entity_poly.pdbx_strand_id
1 'polypeptide(L)'
;MPSIGTDLATRSTSLSNKSDAFSSMKSEDFIRVMFTELTNQDPLSPNESKDLLAQISTIRQIESDLAMSERLTEMVRQNEITASSSLIGKFVLGQSESLADVAGYVDSVSVTRDGVVLNLSGGFKVPMNRIVEVVDPELVGGSPDNDAPRVVKGIPEQAAVPGQEFRFRFDIGTFADDGGVESLSYSATLTDGSPLPAWLKFDPINREFYGTPPADATGSINLRVTAVDSHNARVSTGFTIKFVESSGEEEETE
;
A
#
# COMPACT_ATOMS: atom_id res chain seq x y z
N MET A 1 48.29 45.32 -40.78
CA MET A 1 47.51 44.21 -40.19
C MET A 1 48.35 43.61 -39.07
N PRO A 2 48.04 43.95 -37.79
CA PRO A 2 48.89 43.68 -36.64
C PRO A 2 48.48 42.38 -35.91
N SER A 3 49.42 41.73 -35.23
CA SER A 3 49.12 40.78 -34.15
C SER A 3 49.98 41.14 -32.94
N ILE A 4 49.29 41.59 -31.90
CA ILE A 4 49.79 42.09 -30.63
C ILE A 4 49.90 40.90 -29.68
N GLY A 5 51.12 40.56 -29.26
CA GLY A 5 51.35 39.71 -28.10
C GLY A 5 51.48 40.60 -26.87
N THR A 6 50.40 40.72 -26.09
CA THR A 6 50.40 41.40 -24.80
C THR A 6 50.24 40.40 -23.67
N ASP A 7 51.30 40.37 -22.87
CA ASP A 7 51.39 39.95 -21.48
C ASP A 7 50.17 40.35 -20.65
N LEU A 8 49.55 39.39 -19.95
CA LEU A 8 48.74 39.70 -18.77
C LEU A 8 48.75 38.51 -17.81
N ALA A 9 49.74 38.54 -16.91
CA ALA A 9 49.76 37.75 -15.70
C ALA A 9 48.43 37.89 -14.93
N THR A 10 47.67 36.79 -14.87
CA THR A 10 46.52 36.64 -13.99
C THR A 10 47.01 36.60 -12.54
N ARG A 11 47.12 37.78 -11.93
CA ARG A 11 47.29 37.94 -10.48
C ARG A 11 45.97 37.60 -9.81
N SER A 12 45.80 36.32 -9.47
CA SER A 12 44.72 35.84 -8.61
C SER A 12 44.82 36.53 -7.25
N THR A 13 44.03 37.57 -7.06
CA THR A 13 43.79 38.20 -5.76
C THR A 13 43.03 37.21 -4.89
N SER A 14 43.76 36.55 -3.99
CA SER A 14 43.22 35.84 -2.83
C SER A 14 42.62 36.85 -1.86
N LEU A 15 41.34 37.17 -2.02
CA LEU A 15 40.56 37.91 -1.04
C LEU A 15 39.20 37.22 -0.89
N SER A 16 38.86 36.89 0.35
CA SER A 16 37.57 36.42 0.86
C SER A 16 37.41 34.92 1.17
N ASN A 17 38.20 34.40 2.12
CA ASN A 17 37.84 33.23 2.95
C ASN A 17 37.75 33.59 4.46
N LYS A 18 37.66 34.88 4.80
CA LYS A 18 37.75 35.34 6.21
C LYS A 18 36.39 35.35 6.92
N SER A 19 35.28 35.38 6.21
CA SER A 19 33.91 35.32 6.77
C SER A 19 33.52 33.90 7.20
N ASP A 20 33.97 32.87 6.46
CA ASP A 20 33.67 31.47 6.77
C ASP A 20 34.48 30.93 7.96
N ALA A 21 35.61 31.58 8.26
CA ALA A 21 36.42 31.25 9.43
C ALA A 21 35.68 31.58 10.74
N PHE A 22 34.85 32.62 10.78
CA PHE A 22 34.14 33.02 12.01
C PHE A 22 32.81 32.29 12.22
N SER A 23 32.12 31.88 11.16
CA SER A 23 30.87 31.12 11.23
C SER A 23 31.08 29.66 11.61
N SER A 24 32.24 29.08 11.30
CA SER A 24 32.60 27.70 11.64
C SER A 24 33.26 27.52 13.02
N MET A 25 33.56 28.63 13.73
CA MET A 25 34.21 28.58 15.05
C MET A 25 33.21 28.30 16.16
N LYS A 26 33.51 27.30 17.00
CA LYS A 26 32.77 27.01 18.23
C LYS A 26 32.82 28.22 19.17
N SER A 27 31.83 28.34 20.05
CA SER A 27 31.72 29.44 21.02
C SER A 27 33.00 29.66 21.83
N GLU A 28 33.73 28.58 22.16
CA GLU A 28 34.99 28.65 22.90
C GLU A 28 36.14 29.32 22.11
N ASP A 29 36.23 29.07 20.80
CA ASP A 29 37.28 29.65 19.96
C ASP A 29 36.98 31.14 19.69
N PHE A 30 35.70 31.49 19.58
CA PHE A 30 35.25 32.87 19.50
C PHE A 30 35.56 33.67 20.78
N ILE A 31 35.37 33.07 21.97
CA ILE A 31 35.72 33.72 23.24
C ILE A 31 37.23 33.97 23.34
N ARG A 32 38.06 33.07 22.83
CA ARG A 32 39.52 33.27 22.78
C ARG A 32 39.91 34.38 21.81
N VAL A 33 39.26 34.47 20.65
CA VAL A 33 39.47 35.58 19.71
C VAL A 33 38.99 36.90 20.30
N MET A 34 37.83 36.93 20.98
CA MET A 34 37.35 38.11 21.73
C MET A 34 38.35 38.56 22.80
N PHE A 35 38.91 37.62 23.56
CA PHE A 35 39.91 37.93 24.57
C PHE A 35 41.19 38.51 23.93
N THR A 36 41.58 37.97 22.78
CA THR A 36 42.75 38.44 22.02
C THR A 36 42.53 39.85 21.45
N GLU A 37 41.34 40.13 20.90
CA GLU A 37 40.97 41.44 20.34
C GLU A 37 40.76 42.51 21.45
N LEU A 38 40.22 42.15 22.62
CA LEU A 38 40.08 43.08 23.76
C LEU A 38 41.44 43.50 24.36
N THR A 39 42.47 42.67 24.20
CA THR A 39 43.82 42.97 24.71
C THR A 39 44.62 43.83 23.72
N ASN A 40 44.23 43.86 22.44
CA ASN A 40 44.94 44.56 21.34
C ASN A 40 44.11 45.66 20.65
N GLN A 41 42.95 46.04 21.20
CA GLN A 41 42.13 47.10 20.63
C GLN A 41 42.73 48.49 20.87
N ASP A 42 42.68 49.33 19.83
CA ASP A 42 42.96 50.75 19.95
C ASP A 42 41.93 51.39 20.91
N PRO A 43 42.37 52.00 22.02
CA PRO A 43 41.48 52.52 23.08
C PRO A 43 40.51 53.61 22.63
N LEU A 44 40.61 54.12 21.40
CA LEU A 44 39.79 55.23 20.91
C LEU A 44 38.53 54.81 20.10
N SER A 45 38.37 53.54 19.70
CA SER A 45 37.20 53.09 18.90
C SER A 45 36.48 51.82 19.42
N PRO A 46 36.05 51.76 20.69
CA PRO A 46 35.39 50.59 21.28
C PRO A 46 33.94 50.33 20.81
N ASN A 47 33.35 51.20 20.00
CA ASN A 47 31.94 51.07 19.57
C ASN A 47 31.77 50.13 18.37
N GLU A 48 32.70 50.12 17.42
CA GLU A 48 32.61 49.26 16.22
C GLU A 48 32.64 47.76 16.59
N SER A 49 33.47 47.39 17.58
CA SER A 49 33.54 46.04 18.12
C SER A 49 32.25 45.60 18.82
N LYS A 50 31.50 46.54 19.43
CA LYS A 50 30.21 46.25 20.08
C LYS A 50 29.11 46.03 19.06
N ASP A 51 29.12 46.78 17.96
CA ASP A 51 28.13 46.65 16.89
C ASP A 51 28.33 45.35 16.09
N LEU A 52 29.57 44.96 15.80
CA LEU A 52 29.91 43.67 15.19
C LEU A 52 29.55 42.49 16.11
N LEU A 53 29.83 42.61 17.41
CA LEU A 53 29.43 41.61 18.40
C LEU A 53 27.91 41.45 18.46
N ALA A 54 27.16 42.55 18.46
CA ALA A 54 25.71 42.53 18.48
C ALA A 54 25.14 41.85 17.22
N GLN A 55 25.72 42.11 16.04
CA GLN A 55 25.34 41.45 14.79
C GLN A 55 25.64 39.94 14.80
N ILE A 56 26.81 39.52 15.29
CA ILE A 56 27.18 38.09 15.39
C ILE A 56 26.31 37.37 16.42
N SER A 57 26.01 38.00 17.56
CA SER A 57 25.08 37.44 18.55
C SER A 57 23.69 37.25 17.95
N THR A 58 23.25 38.15 17.08
CA THR A 58 21.96 38.04 16.39
C THR A 58 21.96 36.90 15.39
N ILE A 59 23.02 36.75 14.59
CA ILE A 59 23.16 35.64 13.62
C ILE A 59 23.21 34.30 14.35
N ARG A 60 23.98 34.19 15.44
CA ARG A 60 24.04 32.96 16.25
C ARG A 60 22.71 32.63 16.92
N GLN A 61 21.94 33.64 17.32
CA GLN A 61 20.59 33.41 17.82
C GLN A 61 19.70 32.82 16.72
N ILE A 62 19.73 33.38 15.50
CA ILE A 62 18.99 32.84 14.34
C ILE A 62 19.45 31.41 14.01
N GLU A 63 20.75 31.14 14.00
CA GLU A 63 21.30 29.79 13.77
C GLU A 63 20.82 28.80 14.84
N SER A 64 20.80 29.21 16.11
CA SER A 64 20.27 28.39 17.21
C SER A 64 18.77 28.15 17.05
N ASP A 65 18.01 29.16 16.65
CA ASP A 65 16.55 29.07 16.43
C ASP A 65 16.23 28.14 15.24
N LEU A 66 17.01 28.23 14.16
CA LEU A 66 16.91 27.33 13.00
C LEU A 66 17.25 25.88 13.41
N ALA A 67 18.33 25.66 14.15
CA ALA A 67 18.71 24.34 14.65
C ALA A 67 17.66 23.74 15.60
N MET A 68 17.01 24.58 16.43
CA MET A 68 15.87 24.16 17.26
C MET A 68 14.68 23.74 16.39
N SER A 69 14.33 24.53 15.38
CA SER A 69 13.23 24.23 14.45
C SER A 69 13.46 22.92 13.69
N GLU A 70 14.70 22.68 13.24
CA GLU A 70 15.10 21.41 12.60
C GLU A 70 14.94 20.23 13.55
N ARG A 71 15.38 20.36 14.81
CA ARG A 71 15.20 19.30 15.83
C ARG A 71 13.74 19.04 16.16
N LEU A 72 12.90 20.08 16.24
CA LEU A 72 11.47 19.93 16.44
C LEU A 72 10.81 19.22 15.26
N THR A 73 11.20 19.57 14.04
CA THR A 73 10.71 18.91 12.81
C THR A 73 11.10 17.43 12.80
N GLU A 74 12.35 17.13 13.15
CA GLU A 74 12.83 15.75 13.25
C GLU A 74 12.13 14.96 14.36
N MET A 75 11.81 15.61 15.48
CA MET A 75 11.03 15.00 16.57
C MET A 75 9.58 14.71 16.14
N VAL A 76 8.92 15.65 15.46
CA VAL A 76 7.57 15.43 14.91
C VAL A 76 7.60 14.27 13.91
N ARG A 77 8.59 14.24 13.02
CA ARG A 77 8.79 13.16 12.05
C ARG A 77 8.97 11.81 12.75
N GLN A 78 9.79 11.76 13.80
CA GLN A 78 10.00 10.54 14.59
C GLN A 78 8.71 10.09 15.27
N ASN A 79 7.91 11.02 15.79
CA ASN A 79 6.62 10.74 16.43
C ASN A 79 5.57 10.23 15.41
N GLU A 80 5.50 10.84 14.23
CA GLU A 80 4.61 10.41 13.15
C GLU A 80 4.92 8.99 12.66
N ILE A 81 6.20 8.62 12.57
CA ILE A 81 6.61 7.25 12.20
C ILE A 81 6.17 6.24 13.27
N THR A 82 6.35 6.58 14.54
CA THR A 82 5.89 5.73 15.64
C THR A 82 4.37 5.60 15.65
N ALA A 83 3.62 6.70 15.45
CA ALA A 83 2.16 6.69 15.40
C ALA A 83 1.63 5.89 14.19
N SER A 84 2.20 6.11 13.01
CA SER A 84 1.79 5.43 11.77
C SER A 84 2.03 3.91 11.80
N SER A 85 3.03 3.45 12.54
CA SER A 85 3.26 2.01 12.75
C SER A 85 2.05 1.31 13.37
N SER A 86 1.30 2.00 14.25
CA SER A 86 0.07 1.46 14.86
C SER A 86 -1.14 1.47 13.92
N LEU A 87 -1.06 2.23 12.83
CA LEU A 87 -2.12 2.32 11.83
C LEU A 87 -2.04 1.19 10.80
N ILE A 88 -0.89 0.52 10.67
CA ILE A 88 -0.75 -0.65 9.79
C ILE A 88 -1.77 -1.71 10.21
N GLY A 89 -2.57 -2.16 9.25
CA GLY A 89 -3.68 -3.07 9.46
C GLY A 89 -4.98 -2.45 10.00
N LYS A 90 -5.00 -1.16 10.33
CA LYS A 90 -6.25 -0.46 10.68
C LYS A 90 -6.96 0.01 9.42
N PHE A 91 -8.27 0.19 9.52
CA PHE A 91 -9.07 0.81 8.46
C PHE A 91 -9.07 2.32 8.66
N VAL A 92 -8.73 3.08 7.62
CA VAL A 92 -8.65 4.54 7.68
C VAL A 92 -9.49 5.19 6.59
N LEU A 93 -10.05 6.34 6.94
CA LEU A 93 -10.75 7.26 6.05
C LEU A 93 -9.91 8.52 5.92
N GLY A 94 -9.69 9.01 4.71
CA GLY A 94 -8.92 10.21 4.51
C GLY A 94 -9.01 10.78 3.10
N GLN A 95 -8.19 11.79 2.83
CA GLN A 95 -8.14 12.43 1.52
C GLN A 95 -6.81 12.17 0.82
N SER A 96 -6.91 11.72 -0.43
CA SER A 96 -5.77 11.58 -1.32
C SER A 96 -5.16 12.94 -1.71
N GLU A 97 -4.02 12.94 -2.40
CA GLU A 97 -3.42 14.16 -2.96
C GLU A 97 -4.38 14.90 -3.91
N SER A 98 -5.19 14.15 -4.67
CA SER A 98 -6.21 14.67 -5.60
C SER A 98 -7.48 15.19 -4.92
N LEU A 99 -7.52 15.25 -3.58
CA LEU A 99 -8.69 15.64 -2.78
C LEU A 99 -9.91 14.72 -2.94
N ALA A 100 -9.71 13.50 -3.45
CA ALA A 100 -10.74 12.48 -3.42
C ALA A 100 -10.75 11.83 -2.02
N ASP A 101 -11.95 11.68 -1.45
CA ASP A 101 -12.17 10.89 -0.25
C ASP A 101 -11.90 9.41 -0.58
N VAL A 102 -11.04 8.80 0.21
CA VAL A 102 -10.59 7.42 0.03
C VAL A 102 -10.65 6.70 1.37
N ALA A 103 -10.93 5.40 1.30
CA ALA A 103 -11.04 4.53 2.47
C ALA A 103 -10.35 3.20 2.17
N GLY A 104 -9.77 2.57 3.19
CA GLY A 104 -9.15 1.27 3.04
C GLY A 104 -8.32 0.84 4.24
N TYR A 105 -7.91 -0.42 4.23
CA TYR A 105 -6.92 -0.94 5.17
C TYR A 105 -5.54 -0.39 4.83
N VAL A 106 -4.75 -0.09 5.84
CA VAL A 106 -3.37 0.36 5.68
C VAL A 106 -2.45 -0.85 5.50
N ASP A 107 -2.01 -1.09 4.28
CA ASP A 107 -1.08 -2.20 3.97
C ASP A 107 0.34 -1.86 4.42
N SER A 108 0.76 -0.61 4.18
CA SER A 108 2.11 -0.16 4.50
C SER A 108 2.19 1.34 4.66
N VAL A 109 3.29 1.78 5.28
CA VAL A 109 3.61 3.18 5.49
C VAL A 109 4.90 3.51 4.75
N SER A 110 4.92 4.64 4.05
CA SER A 110 6.08 5.17 3.33
C SER A 110 6.48 6.52 3.92
N VAL A 111 7.78 6.68 4.19
CA VAL A 111 8.34 7.94 4.67
C VAL A 111 8.93 8.69 3.47
N THR A 112 8.37 9.86 3.15
CA THR A 112 8.83 10.72 2.06
C THR A 112 9.51 11.98 2.63
N ARG A 113 9.94 12.90 1.75
CA ARG A 113 10.47 14.21 2.18
C ARG A 113 9.40 15.11 2.78
N ASP A 114 8.14 14.91 2.40
CA ASP A 114 7.01 15.76 2.77
C ASP A 114 6.22 15.20 3.97
N GLY A 115 6.62 14.04 4.49
CA GLY A 115 6.03 13.43 5.68
C GLY A 115 5.77 11.93 5.53
N VAL A 116 4.83 11.43 6.33
CA VAL A 116 4.42 10.02 6.31
C VAL A 116 3.19 9.85 5.40
N VAL A 117 3.23 8.86 4.50
CA VAL A 117 2.15 8.50 3.59
C VAL A 117 1.73 7.04 3.82
N LEU A 118 0.43 6.81 3.93
CA LEU A 118 -0.17 5.49 4.11
C LEU A 118 -0.56 4.95 2.73
N ASN A 119 -0.14 3.73 2.43
CA ASN A 119 -0.58 3.00 1.24
C ASN A 119 -1.74 2.08 1.64
N LEU A 120 -2.89 2.24 0.99
CA LEU A 120 -4.11 1.50 1.29
C LEU A 120 -4.28 0.29 0.35
N SER A 121 -5.04 -0.71 0.78
CA SER A 121 -5.34 -1.94 0.03
C SER A 121 -5.94 -1.72 -1.37
N GLY A 122 -6.61 -0.58 -1.59
CA GLY A 122 -7.11 -0.16 -2.91
C GLY A 122 -6.08 0.51 -3.83
N GLY A 123 -4.80 0.54 -3.46
CA GLY A 123 -3.73 1.26 -4.17
C GLY A 123 -3.72 2.78 -3.95
N PHE A 124 -4.63 3.28 -3.11
CA PHE A 124 -4.71 4.70 -2.76
C PHE A 124 -3.60 5.09 -1.79
N LYS A 125 -3.20 6.36 -1.85
CA LYS A 125 -2.20 6.95 -0.96
C LYS A 125 -2.81 8.11 -0.18
N VAL A 126 -2.67 8.06 1.14
CA VAL A 126 -3.21 9.07 2.05
C VAL A 126 -2.08 9.62 2.92
N PRO A 127 -1.75 10.91 2.83
CA PRO A 127 -0.83 11.56 3.77
C PRO A 127 -1.36 11.48 5.21
N MET A 128 -0.48 11.28 6.19
CA MET A 128 -0.84 11.16 7.62
C MET A 128 -1.62 12.38 8.13
N ASN A 129 -1.29 13.57 7.63
CA ASN A 129 -1.98 14.83 7.98
C ASN A 129 -3.38 14.98 7.35
N ARG A 130 -3.80 14.05 6.49
CA ARG A 130 -5.11 14.02 5.82
C ARG A 130 -5.96 12.81 6.21
N ILE A 131 -5.58 12.13 7.28
CA ILE A 131 -6.43 11.12 7.91
C ILE A 131 -7.59 11.86 8.60
N VAL A 132 -8.80 11.49 8.25
CA VAL A 132 -10.04 12.03 8.84
C VAL A 132 -10.45 11.15 10.02
N GLU A 133 -10.40 9.84 9.85
CA GLU A 133 -10.85 8.89 10.88
C GLU A 133 -10.07 7.57 10.79
N VAL A 134 -9.80 6.99 11.96
CA VAL A 134 -9.25 5.64 12.10
C VAL A 134 -10.33 4.79 12.74
N VAL A 135 -10.81 3.79 12.01
CA VAL A 135 -11.88 2.90 12.45
C VAL A 135 -11.28 1.59 12.91
N ASP A 136 -11.83 1.03 13.98
CA ASP A 136 -11.44 -0.31 14.41
C ASP A 136 -11.85 -1.33 13.33
N PRO A 137 -10.93 -2.16 12.81
CA PRO A 137 -11.26 -3.21 11.83
C PRO A 137 -12.41 -4.10 12.29
N GLU A 138 -12.57 -4.35 13.59
CA GLU A 138 -13.71 -5.13 14.12
C GLU A 138 -15.09 -4.50 13.83
N LEU A 139 -15.14 -3.18 13.65
CA LEU A 139 -16.39 -2.43 13.38
C LEU A 139 -16.68 -2.27 11.88
N VAL A 140 -15.67 -2.45 11.02
CA VAL A 140 -15.80 -2.32 9.55
C VAL A 140 -16.02 -3.69 8.88
N GLY A 141 -15.81 -4.78 9.61
CA GLY A 141 -16.19 -6.12 9.17
C GLY A 141 -15.24 -6.75 8.16
N GLY A 142 -14.01 -6.26 8.05
CA GLY A 142 -12.95 -6.90 7.28
C GLY A 142 -11.61 -6.86 8.01
N SER A 143 -10.81 -7.90 7.80
CA SER A 143 -9.42 -7.94 8.25
C SER A 143 -8.55 -7.25 7.19
N PRO A 144 -7.48 -6.52 7.56
CA PRO A 144 -6.47 -6.04 6.60
C PRO A 144 -5.73 -7.19 5.90
N ASP A 145 -5.69 -8.37 6.53
CA ASP A 145 -5.33 -9.60 5.85
C ASP A 145 -6.58 -10.01 5.06
N ASN A 146 -6.59 -9.79 3.75
CA ASN A 146 -7.54 -10.46 2.86
C ASN A 146 -7.39 -11.97 3.09
N ASP A 147 -8.28 -12.53 3.92
CA ASP A 147 -8.28 -13.95 4.20
C ASP A 147 -8.67 -14.69 2.93
N ALA A 148 -7.74 -15.49 2.41
CA ALA A 148 -8.02 -16.26 1.20
C ALA A 148 -9.32 -17.05 1.38
N PRO A 149 -10.17 -17.14 0.33
CA PRO A 149 -11.43 -17.85 0.44
C PRO A 149 -11.17 -19.31 0.84
N ARG A 150 -12.10 -19.91 1.57
CA ARG A 150 -12.01 -21.30 2.01
C ARG A 150 -13.22 -22.12 1.58
N VAL A 151 -13.04 -23.43 1.49
CA VAL A 151 -14.15 -24.36 1.33
C VAL A 151 -14.79 -24.57 2.69
N VAL A 152 -16.06 -24.19 2.84
CA VAL A 152 -16.85 -24.45 4.05
C VAL A 152 -17.59 -25.78 3.92
N LYS A 153 -18.14 -26.05 2.73
CA LYS A 153 -18.90 -27.26 2.45
C LYS A 153 -18.56 -27.79 1.07
N GLY A 154 -18.15 -29.06 0.99
CA GLY A 154 -17.93 -29.73 -0.29
C GLY A 154 -19.22 -29.85 -1.11
N ILE A 155 -19.06 -29.90 -2.44
CA ILE A 155 -20.16 -30.13 -3.37
C ILE A 155 -20.40 -31.65 -3.45
N PRO A 156 -21.63 -32.15 -3.20
CA PRO A 156 -21.91 -33.58 -3.26
C PRO A 156 -21.90 -34.10 -4.71
N GLU A 157 -21.67 -35.40 -4.87
CA GLU A 157 -21.81 -36.10 -6.16
C GLU A 157 -23.21 -35.87 -6.75
N GLN A 158 -23.25 -35.64 -8.06
CA GLN A 158 -24.48 -35.48 -8.82
C GLN A 158 -24.67 -36.65 -9.78
N ALA A 159 -25.92 -36.99 -10.06
CA ALA A 159 -26.28 -37.95 -11.09
C ALA A 159 -26.87 -37.22 -12.30
N ALA A 160 -26.51 -37.67 -13.51
CA ALA A 160 -27.08 -37.18 -14.75
C ALA A 160 -27.50 -38.35 -15.64
N VAL A 161 -28.65 -38.23 -16.32
CA VAL A 161 -29.12 -39.25 -17.26
C VAL A 161 -28.69 -38.87 -18.68
N PRO A 162 -27.98 -39.73 -19.41
CA PRO A 162 -27.64 -39.51 -20.82
C PRO A 162 -28.85 -39.11 -21.67
N GLY A 163 -28.72 -38.05 -22.46
CA GLY A 163 -29.78 -37.53 -23.33
C GLY A 163 -30.87 -36.70 -22.63
N GLN A 164 -30.88 -36.59 -21.30
CA GLN A 164 -31.82 -35.76 -20.55
C GLN A 164 -31.20 -34.45 -20.09
N GLU A 165 -32.05 -33.46 -19.80
CA GLU A 165 -31.59 -32.19 -19.28
C GLU A 165 -31.05 -32.33 -17.85
N PHE A 166 -29.84 -31.85 -17.65
CA PHE A 166 -29.18 -31.75 -16.36
C PHE A 166 -29.18 -30.28 -15.91
N ARG A 167 -29.59 -30.03 -14.67
CA ARG A 167 -29.38 -28.76 -13.97
C ARG A 167 -28.93 -29.02 -12.53
N PHE A 168 -27.94 -28.28 -12.09
CA PHE A 168 -27.47 -28.35 -10.72
C PHE A 168 -26.91 -27.01 -10.26
N ARG A 169 -27.43 -26.49 -9.15
CA ARG A 169 -26.93 -25.28 -8.51
C ARG A 169 -26.26 -25.63 -7.19
N PHE A 170 -24.99 -25.28 -7.04
CA PHE A 170 -24.30 -25.49 -5.77
C PHE A 170 -24.66 -24.41 -4.73
N ASP A 171 -24.52 -24.75 -3.46
CA ASP A 171 -24.95 -23.92 -2.34
C ASP A 171 -24.11 -22.65 -2.21
N ILE A 172 -24.73 -21.55 -1.79
CA ILE A 172 -23.99 -20.28 -1.58
C ILE A 172 -22.91 -20.43 -0.50
N GLY A 173 -23.14 -21.29 0.50
CA GLY A 173 -22.21 -21.59 1.59
C GLY A 173 -21.17 -22.67 1.26
N THR A 174 -20.99 -23.06 -0.01
CA THR A 174 -19.87 -23.94 -0.41
C THR A 174 -18.53 -23.26 -0.14
N PHE A 175 -18.44 -21.96 -0.39
CA PHE A 175 -17.26 -21.14 -0.17
C PHE A 175 -17.60 -20.00 0.79
N ALA A 176 -16.64 -19.62 1.63
CA ALA A 176 -16.73 -18.42 2.43
C ALA A 176 -15.41 -17.67 2.40
N ASP A 177 -15.53 -16.37 2.54
CA ASP A 177 -14.45 -15.42 2.67
C ASP A 177 -14.75 -14.61 3.93
N ASP A 178 -13.87 -14.72 4.93
CA ASP A 178 -14.08 -14.10 6.25
C ASP A 178 -13.65 -12.62 6.25
N GLY A 179 -13.24 -12.06 5.11
CA GLY A 179 -12.86 -10.65 4.93
C GLY A 179 -14.01 -9.64 4.78
N GLY A 180 -15.26 -10.09 4.69
CA GLY A 180 -16.46 -9.23 4.65
C GLY A 180 -16.69 -8.47 3.33
N VAL A 181 -17.97 -8.28 2.97
CA VAL A 181 -18.55 -7.61 1.77
C VAL A 181 -18.00 -7.96 0.38
N GLU A 182 -16.92 -8.73 0.27
CA GLU A 182 -16.31 -9.12 -0.99
C GLU A 182 -17.13 -10.22 -1.69
N SER A 183 -17.48 -9.96 -2.94
CA SER A 183 -18.22 -10.92 -3.76
C SER A 183 -17.26 -11.94 -4.38
N LEU A 184 -17.43 -13.22 -4.06
CA LEU A 184 -16.71 -14.29 -4.75
C LEU A 184 -17.15 -14.41 -6.21
N SER A 185 -16.17 -14.48 -7.10
CA SER A 185 -16.38 -14.87 -8.49
C SER A 185 -16.10 -16.36 -8.66
N TYR A 186 -16.87 -17.03 -9.53
CA TYR A 186 -16.77 -18.47 -9.71
C TYR A 186 -16.35 -18.84 -11.13
N SER A 187 -15.59 -19.91 -11.25
CA SER A 187 -15.25 -20.56 -12.51
C SER A 187 -15.27 -22.07 -12.35
N ALA A 188 -15.44 -22.80 -13.46
CA ALA A 188 -15.49 -24.26 -13.44
C ALA A 188 -14.70 -24.87 -14.59
N THR A 189 -13.97 -25.95 -14.30
CA THR A 189 -13.19 -26.76 -15.25
C THR A 189 -13.35 -28.24 -14.90
N LEU A 190 -12.78 -29.13 -15.70
CA LEU A 190 -12.51 -30.49 -15.26
C LEU A 190 -11.35 -30.48 -14.23
N THR A 191 -11.22 -31.55 -13.44
CA THR A 191 -10.20 -31.63 -12.38
C THR A 191 -8.76 -31.58 -12.90
N ASP A 192 -8.55 -31.96 -14.16
CA ASP A 192 -7.27 -31.89 -14.89
C ASP A 192 -6.96 -30.49 -15.44
N GLY A 193 -7.88 -29.53 -15.28
CA GLY A 193 -7.76 -28.15 -15.76
C GLY A 193 -8.27 -27.93 -17.18
N SER A 194 -8.72 -28.97 -17.89
CA SER A 194 -9.32 -28.82 -19.21
C SER A 194 -10.70 -28.13 -19.14
N PRO A 195 -11.14 -27.47 -20.22
CA PRO A 195 -12.48 -26.87 -20.29
C PRO A 195 -13.59 -27.88 -20.04
N LEU A 196 -14.76 -27.39 -19.61
CA LEU A 196 -15.94 -28.24 -19.48
C LEU A 196 -16.31 -28.86 -20.84
N PRO A 197 -16.83 -30.10 -20.87
CA PRO A 197 -17.38 -30.70 -22.07
C PRO A 197 -18.41 -29.79 -22.73
N ALA A 198 -18.48 -29.78 -24.07
CA ALA A 198 -19.34 -28.85 -24.81
C ALA A 198 -20.83 -28.91 -24.42
N TRP A 199 -21.29 -30.03 -23.89
CA TRP A 199 -22.65 -30.23 -23.43
C TRP A 199 -22.97 -29.56 -22.09
N LEU A 200 -21.96 -29.25 -21.27
CA LEU A 200 -22.12 -28.74 -19.91
C LEU A 200 -21.64 -27.29 -19.82
N LYS A 201 -22.56 -26.40 -19.46
CA LYS A 201 -22.31 -24.97 -19.26
C LYS A 201 -22.34 -24.64 -17.78
N PHE A 202 -21.64 -23.58 -17.40
CA PHE A 202 -21.63 -23.04 -16.05
C PHE A 202 -22.00 -21.56 -16.08
N ASP A 203 -23.05 -21.21 -15.34
CA ASP A 203 -23.42 -19.83 -15.03
C ASP A 203 -22.80 -19.43 -13.68
N PRO A 204 -21.76 -18.58 -13.67
CA PRO A 204 -21.09 -18.19 -12.44
C PRO A 204 -21.92 -17.27 -11.54
N ILE A 205 -22.89 -16.53 -12.10
CA ILE A 205 -23.75 -15.63 -11.33
C ILE A 205 -24.76 -16.45 -10.53
N ASN A 206 -25.38 -17.43 -11.21
CA ASN A 206 -26.40 -18.28 -10.61
C ASN A 206 -25.83 -19.53 -9.92
N ARG A 207 -24.50 -19.78 -10.01
CA ARG A 207 -23.81 -20.98 -9.51
C ARG A 207 -24.39 -22.27 -10.09
N GLU A 208 -24.89 -22.19 -11.32
CA GLU A 208 -25.67 -23.25 -11.95
C GLU A 208 -24.90 -23.91 -13.09
N PHE A 209 -24.79 -25.22 -13.01
CA PHE A 209 -24.41 -26.10 -14.10
C PHE A 209 -25.67 -26.53 -14.85
N TYR A 210 -25.63 -26.47 -16.18
CA TYR A 210 -26.76 -26.92 -17.00
C TYR A 210 -26.31 -27.45 -18.35
N GLY A 211 -27.08 -28.37 -18.92
CA GLY A 211 -26.72 -29.03 -20.17
C GLY A 211 -27.51 -30.29 -20.45
N THR A 212 -27.14 -31.00 -21.52
CA THR A 212 -27.72 -32.31 -21.86
C THR A 212 -26.56 -33.27 -22.17
N PRO A 213 -26.26 -34.24 -21.29
CA PRO A 213 -25.18 -35.18 -21.56
C PRO A 213 -25.43 -35.94 -22.87
N PRO A 214 -24.38 -36.26 -23.64
CA PRO A 214 -24.50 -37.12 -24.82
C PRO A 214 -25.20 -38.43 -24.51
N ALA A 215 -25.96 -38.99 -25.46
CA ALA A 215 -26.72 -40.22 -25.24
C ALA A 215 -25.84 -41.46 -24.99
N ASP A 216 -24.57 -41.40 -25.41
CA ASP A 216 -23.55 -42.42 -25.21
C ASP A 216 -22.64 -42.15 -24.00
N ALA A 217 -22.96 -41.14 -23.18
CA ALA A 217 -22.19 -40.83 -21.98
C ALA A 217 -22.24 -41.98 -20.97
N THR A 218 -21.07 -42.49 -20.60
CA THR A 218 -20.90 -43.57 -19.62
C THR A 218 -19.88 -43.18 -18.56
N GLY A 219 -19.96 -43.82 -17.38
CA GLY A 219 -19.03 -43.57 -16.29
C GLY A 219 -19.29 -42.24 -15.57
N SER A 220 -18.24 -41.45 -15.36
CA SER A 220 -18.32 -40.21 -14.58
C SER A 220 -17.32 -39.17 -15.05
N ILE A 221 -17.64 -37.89 -14.84
CA ILE A 221 -16.70 -36.78 -15.00
C ILE A 221 -16.43 -36.10 -13.65
N ASN A 222 -15.20 -35.65 -13.46
CA ASN A 222 -14.79 -34.93 -12.26
C ASN A 222 -14.60 -33.45 -12.59
N LEU A 223 -15.32 -32.61 -11.87
CA LEU A 223 -15.31 -31.17 -12.03
C LEU A 223 -14.57 -30.51 -10.88
N ARG A 224 -14.06 -29.31 -11.16
CA ARG A 224 -13.48 -28.40 -10.20
C ARG A 224 -14.21 -27.07 -10.29
N VAL A 225 -14.72 -26.59 -9.16
CA VAL A 225 -15.22 -25.22 -9.01
C VAL A 225 -14.15 -24.42 -8.29
N THR A 226 -13.83 -23.24 -8.81
CA THR A 226 -12.86 -22.32 -8.21
C THR A 226 -13.57 -21.02 -7.84
N ALA A 227 -13.47 -20.63 -6.57
CA ALA A 227 -13.86 -19.33 -6.07
C ALA A 227 -12.63 -18.41 -6.03
N VAL A 228 -12.82 -17.15 -6.43
CA VAL A 228 -11.78 -16.11 -6.45
C VAL A 228 -12.34 -14.85 -5.79
N ASP A 229 -11.60 -14.29 -4.84
CA ASP A 229 -11.91 -13.03 -4.16
C ASP A 229 -11.51 -11.80 -5.00
N SER A 230 -11.71 -10.59 -4.45
CA SER A 230 -11.33 -9.32 -5.10
C SER A 230 -9.82 -9.19 -5.34
N HIS A 231 -9.03 -9.89 -4.51
CA HIS A 231 -7.58 -9.81 -4.44
C HIS A 231 -6.89 -10.94 -5.22
N ASN A 232 -7.67 -11.72 -5.98
CA ASN A 232 -7.24 -12.87 -6.78
C ASN A 232 -6.75 -14.10 -5.98
N ALA A 233 -6.96 -14.16 -4.66
CA ALA A 233 -6.74 -15.41 -3.94
C ALA A 233 -7.82 -16.43 -4.33
N ARG A 234 -7.43 -17.71 -4.38
CA ARG A 234 -8.25 -18.76 -5.01
C ARG A 234 -8.35 -19.98 -4.12
N VAL A 235 -9.53 -20.56 -4.10
CA VAL A 235 -9.78 -21.88 -3.52
C VAL A 235 -10.63 -22.69 -4.48
N SER A 236 -10.41 -24.00 -4.49
CA SER A 236 -11.18 -24.90 -5.32
C SER A 236 -11.75 -26.06 -4.52
N THR A 237 -12.90 -26.55 -4.94
CA THR A 237 -13.43 -27.85 -4.53
C THR A 237 -13.86 -28.64 -5.76
N GLY A 238 -13.83 -29.97 -5.65
CA GLY A 238 -14.21 -30.86 -6.74
C GLY A 238 -15.51 -31.61 -6.44
N PHE A 239 -16.19 -32.03 -7.49
CA PHE A 239 -17.32 -32.96 -7.40
C PHE A 239 -17.42 -33.82 -8.65
N THR A 240 -18.15 -34.93 -8.54
CA THR A 240 -18.33 -35.89 -9.62
C THR A 240 -19.75 -35.79 -10.17
N ILE A 241 -19.89 -35.82 -11.50
CA ILE A 241 -21.16 -36.15 -12.16
C ILE A 241 -21.06 -37.58 -12.64
N LYS A 242 -21.92 -38.45 -12.11
CA LYS A 242 -22.04 -39.85 -12.52
C LYS A 242 -23.18 -40.00 -13.51
N PHE A 243 -22.91 -40.64 -14.64
CA PHE A 243 -23.95 -40.97 -15.61
C PHE A 243 -24.69 -42.22 -15.15
N VAL A 244 -26.01 -42.11 -15.03
CA VAL A 244 -26.89 -43.19 -14.58
C VAL A 244 -27.91 -43.50 -15.67
N GLU A 245 -28.33 -44.76 -15.76
CA GLU A 245 -29.38 -45.15 -16.69
C GLU A 245 -30.72 -44.53 -16.26
N SER A 246 -31.55 -44.19 -17.24
CA SER A 246 -32.93 -43.79 -16.98
C SER A 246 -33.65 -44.98 -16.38
N SER A 247 -34.04 -44.91 -15.10
CA SER A 247 -34.99 -45.87 -14.54
C SER A 247 -36.31 -45.71 -15.30
N GLY A 248 -36.62 -46.65 -16.18
CA GLY A 248 -37.94 -46.73 -16.81
C GLY A 248 -38.99 -46.94 -15.72
N GLU A 249 -40.08 -46.18 -15.79
CA GLU A 249 -41.31 -46.52 -15.07
C GLU A 249 -41.70 -47.94 -15.49
N GLU A 250 -41.76 -48.86 -14.53
CA GLU A 250 -42.44 -50.13 -14.72
C GLU A 250 -43.93 -49.82 -14.96
N GLU A 251 -44.39 -49.91 -16.22
CA GLU A 251 -45.82 -50.01 -16.52
C GLU A 251 -46.37 -51.26 -15.82
N GLU A 252 -47.00 -51.08 -14.65
CA GLU A 252 -47.97 -52.02 -14.11
C GLU A 252 -49.10 -52.17 -15.16
N THR A 253 -49.01 -53.23 -15.96
CA THR A 253 -50.12 -53.69 -16.77
C THR A 253 -50.93 -54.68 -15.93
N GLU A 254 -52.13 -54.23 -15.54
CA GLU A 254 -53.17 -54.98 -14.84
C GLU A 254 -53.80 -56.07 -15.73
#